data_AF-A0A7S2CVT5-F1
#
_entry.id   AF-A0A7S2CVT5-F1
#
_cell.length_a   1.000
_cell.length_b   1.000
_cell.length_c   1.000
_cell.angle_alpha   90.00
_cell.angle_beta   90.00
_cell.angle_gamma   90.00
#
_symmetry.space_group_name_H-M   'P 1'
#
loop_
_entity.id
_entity.type
_entity.pdbx_description
1 polymer ?
#
loop_
_entity_poly.entity_id
_entity_poly.type
_entity_poly.pdbx_seq_one_letter_code
_entity_poly.pdbx_strand_id
1 'polypeptide(L)'
;EDFVAMLTKHRHRFGSGVVHSFTGTLDELEALLEMENIYIGINGCSLKTQENLETVKRLPLDRLMLETDAPWCSIKNTHAGSALVRTKLAEKKPKKFEFGFPVNGRCEP
;
A
#
# COMPACT_ATOMS: atom_id res chain seq x y z
N GLU A 1 17.60 -4.33 4.37
CA GLU A 1 18.84 -4.99 3.89
C GLU A 1 18.70 -6.50 3.73
N ASP A 2 18.34 -7.25 4.78
CA ASP A 2 18.19 -8.73 4.70
C ASP A 2 17.16 -9.21 3.66
N PHE A 3 16.05 -8.48 3.52
CA PHE A 3 14.97 -8.86 2.58
C PHE A 3 15.43 -8.84 1.13
N VAL A 4 16.04 -7.73 0.69
CA VAL A 4 16.58 -7.56 -0.67
C VAL A 4 17.67 -8.60 -0.93
N ALA A 5 18.58 -8.80 0.01
CA ALA A 5 19.65 -9.79 -0.11
C ALA A 5 19.11 -11.21 -0.33
N MET A 6 18.07 -11.60 0.44
CA MET A 6 17.43 -12.90 0.31
C MET A 6 16.66 -13.05 -1.01
N LEU A 7 15.94 -12.02 -1.45
CA LEU A 7 15.25 -12.03 -2.74
C LEU A 7 16.24 -12.19 -3.89
N THR A 8 17.33 -11.43 -3.89
CA THR A 8 18.38 -11.52 -4.91
C THR A 8 19.00 -12.91 -4.96
N LYS A 9 19.40 -13.46 -3.80
CA LYS A 9 20.00 -14.80 -3.70
C LYS A 9 19.10 -15.90 -4.26
N HIS A 10 17.78 -15.76 -4.09
CA HIS A 10 16.81 -16.77 -4.48
C HIS A 10 16.01 -16.41 -5.73
N ARG A 11 16.43 -15.39 -6.50
CA ARG A 11 15.70 -14.87 -7.65
C ARG A 11 15.41 -15.92 -8.72
N HIS A 12 16.27 -16.93 -8.85
CA HIS A 12 16.08 -18.06 -9.77
C HIS A 12 14.91 -19.00 -9.42
N ARG A 13 14.27 -18.85 -8.25
CA ARG A 13 13.20 -19.75 -7.77
C ARG A 13 11.79 -19.29 -8.13
N PHE A 14 11.62 -18.09 -8.67
CA PHE A 14 10.33 -17.52 -9.05
C PHE A 14 10.48 -16.63 -10.29
N GLY A 15 9.41 -16.43 -11.06
CA GLY A 15 9.45 -15.61 -12.28
C GLY A 15 9.12 -14.14 -12.03
N SER A 16 8.21 -13.89 -11.09
CA SER A 16 7.70 -12.56 -10.73
C SER A 16 7.28 -12.57 -9.26
N GLY A 17 7.06 -11.38 -8.69
CA GLY A 17 6.58 -11.24 -7.32
C GLY A 17 6.02 -9.86 -7.04
N VAL A 18 5.32 -9.72 -5.92
CA VAL A 18 4.80 -8.43 -5.45
C VAL A 18 5.29 -8.23 -4.02
N VAL A 19 5.93 -7.09 -3.76
CA VAL A 19 6.19 -6.65 -2.39
C VAL A 19 4.95 -5.92 -1.91
N HIS A 20 4.09 -6.69 -1.24
CA HIS A 20 2.81 -6.25 -0.69
C HIS A 20 2.98 -5.22 0.44
N SER A 21 2.02 -4.30 0.55
CA SER A 21 1.87 -3.32 1.64
C SER A 21 3.16 -2.54 1.89
N PHE A 22 3.76 -2.02 0.82
CA PHE A 22 5.07 -1.38 0.89
C PHE A 22 4.99 -0.07 1.67
N THR A 23 5.76 0.03 2.75
CA THR A 23 5.93 1.25 3.55
C THR A 23 7.42 1.58 3.78
N GLY A 24 8.29 1.02 2.95
CA GLY A 24 9.74 1.19 3.05
C GLY A 24 10.22 2.56 2.57
N THR A 25 11.54 2.74 2.59
CA THR A 25 12.19 3.98 2.15
C THR A 25 12.33 4.05 0.63
N LEU A 26 12.74 5.21 0.11
CA LEU A 26 13.07 5.36 -1.31
C LEU A 26 14.21 4.44 -1.74
N ASP A 27 15.27 4.32 -0.94
CA ASP A 27 16.40 3.44 -1.26
C ASP A 27 15.98 1.97 -1.34
N GLU A 28 15.08 1.53 -0.44
CA GLU A 28 14.51 0.18 -0.49
C GLU A 28 13.65 -0.04 -1.73
N LEU A 29 12.87 0.98 -2.13
CA LEU A 29 12.08 0.94 -3.35
C LEU A 29 12.99 0.83 -4.58
N GLU A 30 14.03 1.64 -4.68
CA GLU A 30 14.98 1.63 -5.79
C GLU A 30 15.65 0.27 -5.94
N ALA A 31 16.15 -0.30 -4.83
CA ALA A 31 16.74 -1.64 -4.83
C ALA A 31 15.76 -2.75 -5.28
N LEU A 32 14.48 -2.61 -4.96
CA LEU A 32 13.44 -3.54 -5.43
C LEU A 32 13.11 -3.37 -6.90
N LEU A 33 13.16 -2.13 -7.42
CA LEU A 33 12.89 -1.82 -8.82
C LEU A 33 14.00 -2.30 -9.76
N GLU A 34 15.24 -2.40 -9.28
CA GLU A 34 16.36 -3.03 -10.02
C GLU A 34 16.09 -4.50 -10.36
N MET A 35 15.26 -5.19 -9.58
CA MET A 35 14.90 -6.58 -9.85
C MET A 35 13.81 -6.67 -10.93
N GLU A 36 14.02 -7.53 -11.92
CA GLU A 36 13.02 -7.78 -12.96
C GLU A 36 11.74 -8.42 -12.40
N ASN A 37 10.58 -8.00 -12.92
CA ASN A 37 9.25 -8.54 -12.60
C ASN A 37 8.86 -8.51 -11.11
N ILE A 38 9.35 -7.53 -10.36
CA ILE A 38 8.96 -7.25 -8.96
C ILE A 38 8.01 -6.06 -8.89
N TYR A 39 6.77 -6.26 -8.49
CA TYR A 39 5.78 -5.20 -8.36
C TYR A 39 5.70 -4.71 -6.92
N ILE A 40 5.15 -3.51 -6.72
CA ILE A 40 5.05 -2.88 -5.41
C ILE A 40 3.56 -2.63 -5.10
N GLY A 41 3.09 -3.26 -4.02
CA GLY A 41 1.73 -3.12 -3.52
C GLY A 41 1.58 -1.89 -2.65
N ILE A 42 0.62 -1.02 -3.01
CA ILE A 42 0.32 0.24 -2.34
C ILE A 42 -1.09 0.17 -1.75
N ASN A 43 -1.19 0.47 -0.45
CA ASN A 43 -2.46 0.63 0.27
C ASN A 43 -2.45 1.91 1.12
N GLY A 44 -3.47 2.11 1.96
CA GLY A 44 -3.53 3.32 2.79
C GLY A 44 -2.48 3.42 3.90
N CYS A 45 -1.78 2.33 4.26
CA CYS A 45 -0.60 2.37 5.11
C CYS A 45 0.62 2.95 4.37
N SER A 46 0.73 2.72 3.06
CA SER A 46 1.75 3.28 2.17
C SER A 46 1.58 4.78 1.88
N LEU A 47 0.55 5.44 2.45
CA LEU A 47 0.18 6.82 2.15
C LEU A 47 0.04 7.68 3.42
N LYS A 48 0.63 7.22 4.54
CA LYS A 48 0.48 7.84 5.87
C LYS A 48 1.23 9.15 5.99
N THR A 49 2.49 9.20 5.56
CA THR A 49 3.38 10.36 5.75
C THR A 49 3.69 11.05 4.42
N GLN A 50 4.20 12.28 4.47
CA GLN A 50 4.67 12.97 3.27
C GLN A 50 5.81 12.20 2.58
N GLU A 51 6.72 11.61 3.37
CA GLU A 51 7.80 10.78 2.87
C GLU A 51 7.28 9.54 2.14
N ASN A 52 6.23 8.89 2.65
CA ASN A 52 5.60 7.79 1.93
C ASN A 52 5.03 8.26 0.58
N LEU A 53 4.39 9.43 0.52
CA LEU A 53 3.89 9.98 -0.74
C LEU A 53 5.01 10.28 -1.74
N GLU A 54 6.13 10.85 -1.29
CA GLU A 54 7.29 11.10 -2.16
C GLU A 54 7.90 9.79 -2.69
N THR A 55 7.96 8.76 -1.85
CA THR A 55 8.41 7.42 -2.25
C THR A 55 7.48 6.80 -3.30
N VAL A 56 6.16 6.81 -3.05
CA VAL A 56 5.17 6.27 -3.98
C VAL A 56 5.17 7.02 -5.32
N LYS A 57 5.44 8.32 -5.35
CA LYS A 57 5.55 9.09 -6.61
C LYS A 57 6.72 8.64 -7.50
N ARG A 58 7.72 7.96 -6.96
CA ARG A 58 8.87 7.45 -7.74
C ARG A 58 8.59 6.10 -8.40
N LEU A 59 7.54 5.40 -7.97
CA LEU A 59 7.17 4.08 -8.49
C LEU A 59 6.66 4.18 -9.95
N PRO A 60 7.28 3.46 -10.90
CA PRO A 60 6.76 3.34 -12.25
C PRO A 60 5.34 2.75 -12.26
N LEU A 61 4.44 3.32 -13.07
CA LEU A 61 3.03 2.91 -13.12
C LEU A 61 2.84 1.45 -13.56
N ASP A 62 3.72 0.93 -14.40
CA ASP A 62 3.73 -0.46 -14.87
C ASP A 62 4.24 -1.46 -13.81
N ARG A 63 4.76 -0.96 -12.68
CA ARG A 63 5.23 -1.75 -11.53
C ARG A 63 4.37 -1.57 -10.28
N LEU A 64 3.31 -0.74 -10.37
CA LEU A 64 2.41 -0.41 -9.27
C LEU A 64 1.24 -1.40 -9.17
N MET A 65 0.93 -1.85 -7.96
CA MET A 65 -0.29 -2.59 -7.64
C MET A 65 -1.08 -1.90 -6.53
N LEU A 66 -2.41 -1.94 -6.61
CA LEU A 66 -3.30 -1.36 -5.63
C LEU A 66 -3.92 -2.44 -4.76
N GLU A 67 -4.01 -2.18 -3.46
CA GLU A 67 -4.68 -3.05 -2.51
C GLU A 67 -5.24 -2.24 -1.34
N THR A 68 -6.17 -2.82 -0.57
CA THR A 68 -6.75 -2.17 0.61
C THR A 68 -6.12 -2.66 1.91
N ASP A 69 -5.65 -3.91 1.92
CA ASP A 69 -5.27 -4.65 3.12
C ASP A 69 -6.39 -4.65 4.20
N ALA A 70 -7.63 -4.66 3.72
CA ALA A 70 -8.81 -4.70 4.58
C ALA A 70 -8.76 -5.92 5.53
N PRO A 71 -9.14 -5.76 6.81
CA PRO A 71 -9.88 -4.63 7.39
C PRO A 71 -9.02 -3.45 7.84
N TRP A 72 -7.72 -3.46 7.54
CA TRP A 72 -6.73 -2.49 8.01
C TRP A 72 -6.50 -1.36 7.02
N CYS A 73 -5.49 -0.53 7.28
CA CYS A 73 -4.97 0.47 6.35
C CYS A 73 -5.97 1.47 5.76
N SER A 74 -7.10 1.75 6.42
CA SER A 74 -7.96 2.87 6.03
C SER A 74 -7.19 4.19 5.98
N ILE A 75 -7.45 5.01 4.96
CA ILE A 75 -6.93 6.38 4.89
C ILE A 75 -7.67 7.22 5.94
N LYS A 76 -6.95 7.69 6.96
CA LYS A 76 -7.50 8.53 8.04
C LYS A 76 -7.24 10.00 7.75
N ASN A 77 -8.06 10.89 8.31
CA ASN A 77 -7.89 12.35 8.18
C ASN A 77 -6.51 12.86 8.66
N THR A 78 -5.80 12.09 9.49
CA THR A 78 -4.45 12.42 9.97
C THR A 78 -3.34 11.97 9.01
N HIS A 79 -3.65 11.20 7.98
CA HIS A 79 -2.67 10.74 6.98
C HIS A 79 -2.47 11.82 5.92
N ALA A 80 -1.23 11.96 5.43
CA ALA A 80 -0.89 12.91 4.36
C ALA A 80 -1.72 12.67 3.09
N GLY A 81 -1.93 11.41 2.70
CA GLY A 81 -2.72 11.06 1.51
C GLY A 81 -4.21 11.43 1.60
N SER A 82 -4.74 11.71 2.80
CA SER A 82 -6.17 12.03 2.98
C SER A 82 -6.61 13.31 2.26
N ALA A 83 -5.68 14.25 2.06
CA ALA A 83 -5.94 15.50 1.32
C ALA A 83 -6.29 15.26 -0.16
N LEU A 84 -5.92 14.10 -0.72
CA LEU A 84 -6.16 13.75 -2.12
C LEU A 84 -7.45 12.94 -2.32
N VAL A 85 -8.08 12.47 -1.23
CA VAL A 85 -9.29 11.64 -1.30
C VAL A 85 -10.52 12.49 -1.60
N ARG A 86 -11.14 12.23 -2.75
CA ARG A 86 -12.35 12.92 -3.21
C ARG A 86 -13.63 12.17 -2.87
N THR A 87 -13.62 10.86 -3.05
CA THR A 87 -14.78 9.99 -2.77
C THR A 87 -14.83 9.64 -1.28
N LYS A 88 -15.95 9.91 -0.63
CA LYS A 88 -16.21 9.54 0.77
C LYS A 88 -17.53 8.81 0.86
N LEU A 89 -17.54 7.69 1.56
CA LEU A 89 -18.73 6.87 1.81
C LEU A 89 -19.34 7.25 3.17
N ALA A 90 -20.66 7.16 3.27
CA ALA A 90 -21.34 7.33 4.56
C ALA A 90 -21.19 6.05 5.39
N GLU A 91 -20.55 6.16 6.55
CA GLU A 91 -20.25 5.01 7.41
C GLU A 91 -21.20 4.92 8.60
N LYS A 92 -21.39 3.70 9.12
CA LYS A 92 -22.13 3.44 10.37
C LYS A 92 -21.17 3.04 11.49
N LYS A 93 -21.47 3.48 12.71
CA LYS A 93 -20.71 3.03 13.89
C LYS A 93 -20.91 1.51 14.07
N PRO A 94 -19.90 0.75 14.55
CA PRO A 94 -20.02 -0.70 14.75
C PRO A 94 -21.27 -1.13 15.55
N LYS A 95 -21.63 -0.36 16.60
CA LYS A 95 -22.81 -0.63 17.44
C LYS A 95 -24.16 -0.32 16.77
N LYS A 96 -24.15 0.27 15.57
CA LYS A 96 -25.32 0.65 14.77
C LYS A 96 -25.17 0.13 13.34
N PHE A 97 -24.70 -1.10 13.20
CA PHE A 97 -24.53 -1.75 11.90
C PHE A 97 -25.82 -1.70 11.08
N GLU A 98 -25.68 -1.38 9.80
CA GLU A 98 -26.78 -1.35 8.84
C GLU A 98 -26.26 -1.93 7.52
N PHE A 99 -26.98 -2.92 6.98
CA PHE A 99 -26.59 -3.55 5.72
C PHE A 99 -26.58 -2.51 4.59
N GLY A 100 -25.59 -2.58 3.70
CA GLY A 100 -25.39 -1.61 2.62
C GLY A 100 -24.57 -0.38 2.99
N PHE A 101 -24.12 -0.26 4.25
CA PHE A 101 -23.22 0.82 4.69
C PHE A 101 -21.90 0.27 5.23
N PRO A 102 -20.76 0.90 4.92
CA PRO A 102 -19.48 0.56 5.52
C PRO A 102 -19.47 0.77 7.04
N VAL A 103 -18.62 0.01 7.74
CA VAL A 103 -18.45 0.12 9.19
C VAL A 103 -17.28 1.02 9.54
N ASN A 104 -17.53 2.05 10.35
CA ASN A 104 -16.50 2.99 10.79
C ASN A 104 -15.34 2.26 11.48
N GLY A 105 -14.13 2.51 10.99
CA GLY A 105 -12.90 1.90 11.49
C GLY A 105 -12.59 0.51 10.93
N ARG A 106 -13.38 0.02 9.96
CA ARG A 106 -13.12 -1.23 9.24
C ARG A 106 -12.97 -0.93 7.75
N CYS A 107 -11.75 -1.02 7.22
CA CYS A 107 -11.55 -0.91 5.78
C CYS A 107 -12.26 -2.06 5.05
N GLU A 108 -12.62 -1.83 3.80
CA GLU A 108 -13.32 -2.79 2.94
C GLU A 108 -12.61 -2.85 1.57
N PRO A 109 -12.77 -3.94 0.80
CA PRO A 109 -12.23 -4.08 -0.55
C PRO A 109 -12.71 -3.02 -1.55
#